data_AF-A0A0F9I423-F1
#
_entry.id   AF-A0A0F9I423-F1
#
_cell.length_a   1.000
_cell.length_b   1.000
_cell.length_c   1.000
_cell.angle_alpha   90.00
_cell.angle_beta   90.00
_cell.angle_gamma   90.00
#
_symmetry.space_group_name_H-M   'P 1'
#
loop_
_entity.id
_entity.type
_entity.pdbx_description
1 polymer ?
#
loop_
_entity_poly.entity_id
_entity_poly.type
_entity_poly.pdbx_seq_one_letter_code
_entity_poly.pdbx_strand_id
1 'polypeptide(L)'
;MIELPQMTHPLSRGWSQPPADQMAVYDDIAIMDQSTLALLPEYSTTIPTGAYEGKMWRRANGPDNWLLCWYGPSEKPDMVSINRRPIRLIRDEKEQ
;
A
#
# COMPACT_ATOMS: atom_id res chain seq x y z
N MET A 1 -4.54 3.69 14.20
CA MET A 1 -3.96 4.06 12.89
C MET A 1 -2.58 3.45 12.84
N ILE A 2 -2.29 2.69 11.78
CA ILE A 2 -1.01 2.02 11.56
C ILE A 2 -0.07 3.03 10.91
N GLU A 3 1.12 3.19 11.49
CA GLU A 3 2.19 3.92 10.85
C GLU A 3 2.86 3.03 9.81
N LEU A 4 2.79 3.45 8.54
CA LEU A 4 3.45 2.74 7.45
C LEU A 4 4.97 2.98 7.54
N PRO A 5 5.81 1.93 7.42
CA PRO A 5 7.25 2.09 7.42
C PRO A 5 7.71 2.99 6.26
N GLN A 6 8.76 3.77 6.49
CA GLN A 6 9.38 4.59 5.47
C GLN A 6 10.21 3.74 4.50
N MET A 7 10.16 4.05 3.20
CA MET A 7 10.97 3.38 2.16
C MET A 7 12.43 3.85 2.17
N THR A 8 13.23 3.36 3.11
CA THR A 8 14.64 3.77 3.28
C THR A 8 15.64 2.87 2.54
N HIS A 9 15.22 1.68 2.10
CA HIS A 9 16.11 0.69 1.49
C HIS A 9 16.68 1.16 0.14
N PRO A 10 17.96 0.89 -0.22
CA PRO A 10 18.56 1.38 -1.48
C PRO A 10 17.82 1.00 -2.76
N LEU A 11 17.14 -0.16 -2.77
CA LEU A 11 16.32 -0.62 -3.90
C LEU A 11 14.99 0.16 -4.05
N SER A 12 14.66 1.05 -3.12
CA SER A 12 13.47 1.90 -3.17
C SER A 12 13.49 2.88 -4.34
N ARG A 13 14.68 3.25 -4.83
CA ARG A 13 14.87 4.23 -5.91
C ARG A 13 14.14 3.90 -7.21
N GLY A 14 13.93 2.60 -7.47
CA GLY A 14 13.22 2.12 -8.67
C GLY A 14 11.73 1.91 -8.47
N TRP A 15 11.17 2.26 -7.32
CA TRP A 15 9.77 2.02 -6.99
C TRP A 15 9.03 3.33 -6.74
N SER A 16 7.99 3.56 -7.53
CA SER A 16 7.11 4.71 -7.38
C SER A 16 5.82 4.29 -6.68
N GLN A 17 5.43 5.03 -5.65
CA GLN A 17 4.18 4.83 -4.92
C GLN A 17 3.73 6.18 -4.32
N PRO A 18 2.46 6.33 -3.93
CA PRO A 18 2.00 7.56 -3.28
C PRO A 18 2.69 7.77 -1.92
N PRO A 19 2.83 9.04 -1.49
CA PRO A 19 3.16 9.38 -0.12
C PRO A 19 2.22 8.71 0.90
N ALA A 20 2.76 8.30 2.04
CA ALA A 20 1.99 7.61 3.07
C ALA A 20 0.94 8.51 3.76
N ASP A 21 1.11 9.83 3.70
CA ASP A 21 0.18 10.83 4.26
C ASP A 21 -1.10 11.02 3.40
N GLN A 22 -1.10 10.52 2.16
CA GLN A 22 -2.29 10.50 1.28
C GLN A 22 -3.25 9.35 1.62
N MET A 23 -2.93 8.52 2.61
CA MET A 23 -3.78 7.42 3.02
C MET A 23 -3.81 7.27 4.54
N ALA A 24 -4.96 6.87 5.07
CA ALA A 24 -5.12 6.52 6.47
C ALA A 24 -5.28 5.01 6.59
N VAL A 25 -4.31 4.34 7.22
CA VAL A 25 -4.33 2.88 7.41
C VAL A 25 -4.71 2.56 8.85
N TYR A 26 -5.67 1.65 9.02
CA TYR A 26 -6.17 1.15 10.29
C TYR A 26 -6.00 -0.38 10.36
N ASP A 27 -6.38 -0.97 11.48
CA ASP A 27 -6.21 -2.40 11.72
C ASP A 27 -7.09 -3.29 10.83
N ASP A 28 -8.17 -2.75 10.28
CA ASP A 28 -9.16 -3.45 9.47
C ASP A 28 -9.32 -2.85 8.06
N ILE A 29 -8.90 -1.61 7.83
CA ILE A 29 -9.16 -0.89 6.59
C ILE A 29 -8.05 0.10 6.22
N ALA A 30 -7.91 0.40 4.94
CA ALA A 30 -7.14 1.53 4.43
C ALA A 30 -8.06 2.49 3.69
N ILE A 31 -7.97 3.78 3.98
CA ILE A 31 -8.80 4.83 3.41
C ILE A 31 -7.91 5.73 2.55
N MET A 32 -8.30 5.96 1.30
CA MET A 32 -7.60 6.83 0.36
C MET A 32 -8.53 7.28 -0.76
N ASP A 33 -8.13 8.27 -1.55
CA ASP A 33 -8.86 8.68 -2.75
C ASP A 33 -8.49 7.81 -3.99
N GLN A 34 -9.21 8.04 -5.10
CA GLN A 34 -9.00 7.30 -6.35
C GLN A 34 -7.66 7.61 -7.01
N SER A 35 -7.14 8.83 -6.86
CA SER A 35 -5.86 9.27 -7.41
C SER A 35 -4.70 8.53 -6.73
N THR A 36 -4.76 8.41 -5.41
CA THR A 36 -3.82 7.69 -4.55
C THR A 36 -3.83 6.20 -4.90
N LEU A 37 -5.01 5.60 -5.06
CA LEU A 37 -5.13 4.21 -5.53
C LEU A 37 -4.52 4.01 -6.92
N ALA A 38 -4.63 4.98 -7.82
CA ALA A 38 -4.08 4.90 -9.17
C ALA A 38 -2.54 4.96 -9.20
N LEU A 39 -1.92 5.56 -8.18
CA LEU A 39 -0.47 5.62 -8.03
C LEU A 39 0.15 4.34 -7.46
N LEU A 40 -0.66 3.47 -6.84
CA LEU A 40 -0.19 2.18 -6.33
C LEU A 40 0.04 1.19 -7.48
N PRO A 41 1.24 0.60 -7.62
CA PRO A 41 1.48 -0.45 -8.60
C PRO A 41 0.56 -1.64 -8.38
N GLU A 42 0.02 -2.21 -9.45
CA GLU A 42 -0.91 -3.32 -9.38
C GLU A 42 -0.19 -4.67 -9.45
N TYR A 43 -0.40 -5.50 -8.42
CA TYR A 43 0.10 -6.87 -8.34
C TYR A 43 -1.04 -7.80 -7.93
N SER A 44 -2.02 -7.97 -8.84
CA SER A 44 -3.23 -8.76 -8.60
C SER A 44 -2.98 -10.27 -8.54
N THR A 45 -2.01 -10.76 -9.32
CA THR A 45 -1.70 -12.19 -9.49
C THR A 45 -0.30 -12.59 -9.00
N THR A 46 0.50 -11.62 -8.57
CA THR A 46 1.92 -11.80 -8.21
C THR A 46 2.27 -11.01 -6.95
N ILE A 47 3.51 -11.16 -6.48
CA ILE A 47 4.08 -10.38 -5.37
C ILE A 47 5.27 -9.59 -5.91
N PRO A 48 5.43 -8.30 -5.57
CA PRO A 48 6.57 -7.51 -6.02
C PRO A 48 7.90 -8.10 -5.57
N THR A 49 8.84 -8.23 -6.50
CA THR A 49 10.25 -8.56 -6.19
C THR A 49 10.93 -7.39 -5.47
N GLY A 50 12.09 -7.62 -4.85
CA GLY A 50 12.78 -6.61 -4.04
C GLY A 50 11.97 -6.30 -2.78
N ALA A 51 12.05 -7.21 -1.82
CA ALA A 51 11.32 -7.14 -0.56
C ALA A 51 12.07 -6.24 0.42
N TYR A 52 11.46 -5.10 0.77
CA TYR A 52 11.96 -4.15 1.74
C TYR A 52 10.80 -3.39 2.37
N GLU A 53 10.99 -2.96 3.61
CA GLU A 53 9.96 -2.28 4.40
C GLU A 53 9.43 -1.00 3.71
N GLY A 54 8.14 -0.76 3.88
CA GLY A 54 7.45 0.44 3.39
C GLY A 54 7.03 0.38 1.92
N LYS A 55 7.47 -0.64 1.16
CA LYS A 55 6.99 -0.86 -0.20
C LYS A 55 5.51 -1.21 -0.20
N MET A 56 4.72 -0.49 -0.98
CA MET A 56 3.27 -0.61 -1.09
C MET A 56 2.84 -0.95 -2.51
N TRP A 57 1.75 -1.71 -2.62
CA TRP A 57 1.11 -2.04 -3.90
C TRP A 57 -0.38 -2.29 -3.68
N ARG A 58 -1.15 -2.26 -4.78
CA ARG A 58 -2.56 -2.65 -4.77
C ARG A 58 -2.73 -4.06 -5.32
N ARG A 59 -3.73 -4.77 -4.82
CA ARG A 59 -4.09 -6.12 -5.29
C ARG A 59 -5.61 -6.22 -5.44
N ALA A 60 -6.09 -6.77 -6.56
CA ALA A 60 -7.52 -7.00 -6.76
C ALA A 60 -8.08 -8.01 -5.74
N ASN A 61 -9.30 -7.75 -5.25
CA ASN A 61 -10.03 -8.57 -4.28
C ASN A 61 -11.51 -8.74 -4.69
N GLY A 62 -11.71 -9.07 -5.96
CA GLY A 62 -13.03 -9.12 -6.60
C GLY A 62 -13.21 -8.01 -7.64
N PRO A 63 -14.39 -7.93 -8.28
CA PRO A 63 -14.62 -7.10 -9.48
C PRO A 63 -14.31 -5.62 -9.31
N ASP A 64 -14.52 -5.06 -8.11
CA ASP A 64 -14.35 -3.61 -7.85
C ASP A 64 -13.69 -3.32 -6.49
N ASN A 65 -13.05 -4.33 -5.89
CA ASN A 65 -12.46 -4.20 -4.57
C ASN A 65 -10.93 -4.31 -4.65
N TRP A 66 -10.25 -3.45 -3.90
CA TRP A 66 -8.80 -3.42 -3.82
C TRP A 66 -8.33 -3.70 -2.40
N LEU A 67 -7.16 -4.33 -2.29
CA LEU A 67 -6.38 -4.41 -1.07
C LEU A 67 -5.17 -3.49 -1.22
N LEU A 68 -4.90 -2.70 -0.18
CA LEU A 68 -3.59 -2.11 0.04
C LEU A 68 -2.73 -3.23 0.63
N CYS A 69 -1.59 -3.47 0.02
CA CYS A 69 -0.59 -4.39 0.52
C CYS A 69 0.72 -3.64 0.76
N TRP A 70 1.45 -4.04 1.80
CA TRP A 70 2.77 -3.47 2.06
C TRP A 70 3.71 -4.46 2.74
N TYR A 71 5.00 -4.23 2.56
CA TYR A 71 6.04 -4.89 3.35
C TYR A 71 6.23 -4.16 4.68
N GLY A 72 5.98 -4.85 5.78
CA GLY A 72 6.20 -4.37 7.14
C GLY A 72 7.41 -5.01 7.82
N PRO A 73 7.74 -4.58 9.04
CA PRO A 73 8.80 -5.19 9.83
C PRO A 73 8.48 -6.65 10.15
N SER A 74 9.53 -7.42 10.38
CA SER A 74 9.47 -8.83 10.78
C SER A 74 10.38 -9.06 11.99
N GLU A 75 10.05 -10.03 12.83
CA GLU A 75 10.94 -10.47 13.93
C GLU A 75 12.22 -11.14 13.41
N LYS A 76 12.20 -11.61 12.17
CA LYS A 76 13.36 -12.21 11.50
C LYS A 76 14.12 -11.11 10.75
N PRO A 77 15.41 -10.87 11.07
CA PRO A 77 16.19 -9.76 10.50
C PRO A 77 16.24 -9.70 8.97
N ASP A 78 16.24 -10.85 8.30
CA ASP A 78 16.35 -10.94 6.83
C ASP A 78 14.99 -11.12 6.12
N MET A 79 13.89 -10.84 6.81
CA MET A 79 12.54 -11.00 6.28
C MET A 79 11.73 -9.73 6.47
N VAL A 80 10.71 -9.58 5.64
CA VAL A 80 9.65 -8.58 5.81
C VAL A 80 8.31 -9.30 5.94
N SER A 81 7.39 -8.71 6.69
CA SER A 81 6.01 -9.20 6.76
C SER A 81 5.20 -8.68 5.58
N ILE A 82 4.25 -9.46 5.08
CA ILE A 82 3.28 -8.99 4.07
C ILE A 82 1.97 -8.68 4.78
N ASN A 83 1.65 -7.39 4.85
CA ASN A 83 0.43 -6.89 5.46
C ASN A 83 -0.56 -6.48 4.36
N ARG A 84 -1.85 -6.51 4.70
CA ARG A 84 -2.92 -6.15 3.77
C ARG A 84 -4.15 -5.58 4.46
N ARG A 85 -4.80 -4.59 3.85
CA ARG A 85 -6.09 -4.03 4.27
C ARG A 85 -7.00 -3.80 3.07
N PRO A 86 -8.31 -4.08 3.17
CA PRO A 86 -9.32 -3.58 2.24
C PRO A 86 -9.20 -2.07 2.05
N ILE A 87 -9.27 -1.62 0.81
CA ILE A 87 -9.28 -0.20 0.47
C ILE A 87 -10.72 0.29 0.46
N ARG A 88 -10.96 1.38 1.19
CA ARG A 88 -12.18 2.19 1.12
C ARG A 88 -11.86 3.50 0.43
N LEU A 89 -12.45 3.68 -0.75
CA LEU A 89 -12.32 4.92 -1.48
C LEU A 89 -13.20 6.00 -0.86
N ILE A 90 -12.60 7.16 -0.57
CA ILE A 90 -13.35 8.39 -0.33
C ILE A 90 -13.63 9.05 -1.67
N ARG A 91 -14.83 9.61 -1.82
CA ARG A 91 -15.13 10.47 -2.96
C ARG A 91 -14.52 11.83 -2.65
N ASP A 92 -13.72 12.35 -3.57
CA ASP A 92 -13.44 13.78 -3.58
C ASP A 92 -14.78 14.48 -3.80
N GLU A 93 -15.33 15.10 -2.76
CA GLU A 93 -16.38 16.10 -2.89
C GLU A 93 -15.75 17.37 -3.47
N LYS A 94 -15.25 17.31 -4.70
CA LYS A 94 -15.03 18.54 -5.46
C LYS A 94 -16.40 19.01 -5.90
N GLU A 95 -16.85 20.03 -5.18
CA GLU A 95 -18.11 20.77 -5.32
C GLU A 95 -18.52 21.03 -6.78
N GLN A 96 -19.84 21.02 -6.98
CA GLN A 96 -20.55 21.39 -8.20
C GLN A 96 -20.26 22.82 -8.64
#